data_AF-A0AAU3AJW9-F1
#
_entry.id   AF-A0AAU3AJW9-F1
#
_cell.length_a   1.000
_cell.length_b   1.000
_cell.length_c   1.000
_cell.angle_alpha   90.00
_cell.angle_beta   90.00
_cell.angle_gamma   90.00
#
_symmetry.space_group_name_H-M   'P 1'
#
loop_
_entity.id
_entity.type
_entity.pdbx_description
1 polymer ?
#
loop_
_entity_poly.entity_id
_entity_poly.type
_entity_poly.pdbx_seq_one_letter_code
_entity_poly.pdbx_strand_id
1 'polypeptide(L)'
;MHDKAIGAAALKALRRRRGLSLAETARALIAIAEEIGQPRTSLRTVAGLQRSVARWESAHPPRPDERHQLLLAHLYARTPTGQIALGPGSDFAELIDALAHLGESARQLAELRSVLVRAATDQGGGMLTRCRRQRSPPSPRR
;
A
#
# COMPACT_ATOMS: atom_id res chain seq x y z
N MET A 1 -10.88 -21.56 -5.08
CA MET A 1 -10.02 -22.15 -4.03
C MET A 1 -9.08 -21.06 -3.54
N HIS A 2 -9.11 -20.74 -2.25
CA HIS A 2 -8.18 -19.76 -1.68
C HIS A 2 -6.85 -20.45 -1.41
N ASP A 3 -5.85 -20.21 -2.25
CA ASP A 3 -4.50 -20.70 -2.03
C ASP A 3 -3.71 -19.66 -1.24
N LYS A 4 -3.67 -19.85 0.07
CA LYS A 4 -2.98 -18.96 1.00
C LYS A 4 -1.47 -18.89 0.71
N ALA A 5 -0.88 -19.96 0.16
CA ALA A 5 0.54 -19.97 -0.17
C ALA A 5 0.83 -19.04 -1.35
N ILE A 6 -0.07 -18.98 -2.35
CA ILE A 6 0.01 -18.01 -3.45
C ILE A 6 -0.04 -16.58 -2.91
N GLY A 7 -0.98 -16.28 -2.01
CA GLY A 7 -1.08 -14.96 -1.38
C GLY A 7 0.17 -14.56 -0.59
N ALA A 8 0.73 -15.48 0.21
CA ALA A 8 1.98 -15.25 0.94
C ALA A 8 3.18 -15.03 0.01
N ALA A 9 3.26 -15.81 -1.07
CA ALA A 9 4.33 -15.68 -2.07
C ALA A 9 4.23 -14.33 -2.81
N ALA A 10 3.03 -13.88 -3.14
CA ALA A 10 2.79 -12.58 -3.77
C ALA A 10 3.20 -11.42 -2.85
N LEU A 11 2.85 -11.45 -1.56
CA LEU A 11 3.32 -10.46 -0.57
C LEU A 11 4.85 -10.39 -0.49
N LYS A 12 5.50 -11.56 -0.46
CA LYS A 12 6.96 -11.66 -0.44
C LYS A 12 7.59 -11.11 -1.74
N ALA A 13 6.97 -11.36 -2.89
CA ALA A 13 7.41 -10.85 -4.18
C ALA A 13 7.29 -9.32 -4.26
N LEU A 14 6.17 -8.75 -3.80
CA LEU A 14 5.95 -7.30 -3.70
C LEU A 14 7.02 -6.61 -2.87
N ARG A 15 7.28 -7.15 -1.67
CA ARG A 15 8.32 -6.60 -0.78
C ARG A 15 9.70 -6.63 -1.44
N ARG A 16 10.05 -7.76 -2.09
CA ARG A 16 11.32 -7.92 -2.81
C ARG A 16 11.43 -6.99 -4.02
N ARG A 17 10.36 -6.78 -4.78
CA ARG A 17 10.33 -5.87 -5.94
C ARG A 17 10.58 -4.42 -5.50
N ARG A 18 10.08 -4.04 -4.32
CA ARG A 18 10.36 -2.74 -3.69
C ARG A 18 11.74 -2.65 -3.03
N GLY A 19 12.52 -3.73 -3.00
CA GLY A 19 13.83 -3.78 -2.34
C GLY A 19 13.76 -3.66 -0.82
N LEU A 20 12.59 -3.83 -0.20
CA LEU A 20 12.39 -3.61 1.23
C LEU A 20 12.79 -4.86 2.04
N SER A 21 13.56 -4.67 3.10
CA SER A 21 13.72 -5.66 4.15
C SER A 21 12.47 -5.73 5.03
N LEU A 22 12.30 -6.83 5.78
CA LEU A 22 11.19 -6.96 6.74
C LEU A 22 11.20 -5.84 7.79
N ALA A 23 12.38 -5.37 8.19
CA ALA A 23 12.54 -4.27 9.14
C ALA A 23 12.16 -2.92 8.51
N GLU A 24 12.48 -2.69 7.24
CA GLU A 24 12.08 -1.47 6.52
C GLU A 24 10.57 -1.45 6.28
N THR A 25 9.96 -2.57 5.90
CA THR A 25 8.50 -2.69 5.82
C THR A 25 7.88 -2.37 7.19
N ALA A 26 8.40 -2.94 8.28
CA ALA A 26 7.88 -2.65 9.62
C ALA A 26 8.00 -1.16 10.01
N ARG A 27 9.14 -0.51 9.72
CA ARG A 27 9.32 0.93 9.96
C ARG A 27 8.35 1.77 9.12
N ALA A 28 8.19 1.43 7.84
CA ALA A 28 7.29 2.15 6.95
C ALA A 28 5.82 2.03 7.40
N LEU A 29 5.40 0.85 7.86
CA LEU A 29 4.05 0.66 8.41
C LEU A 29 3.80 1.50 9.67
N ILE A 30 4.80 1.64 10.55
CA ILE A 30 4.71 2.50 11.75
C ILE A 30 4.61 3.99 11.33
N ALA A 31 5.43 4.43 10.38
CA ALA A 31 5.37 5.80 9.87
C ALA A 31 4.00 6.13 9.25
N ILE A 32 3.44 5.20 8.46
CA ILE A 32 2.10 5.35 7.88
C ILE A 32 1.04 5.40 8.96
N ALA A 33 1.15 4.56 9.99
CA ALA A 33 0.19 4.55 11.08
C ALA A 33 0.13 5.88 11.83
N GLU A 34 1.29 6.50 12.06
CA GLU A 34 1.37 7.85 12.63
C GLU A 34 0.72 8.89 11.71
N GLU A 35 0.96 8.79 10.40
CA GLU A 35 0.41 9.72 9.41
C GLU A 35 -1.12 9.65 9.34
N ILE A 36 -1.71 8.46 9.43
CA ILE A 36 -3.17 8.28 9.44
C ILE A 36 -3.79 8.49 10.84
N GLY A 37 -3.01 8.94 11.82
CA GLY A 37 -3.48 9.21 13.17
C GLY A 37 -3.81 7.96 14.00
N GLN A 38 -3.31 6.79 13.62
CA GLN A 38 -3.46 5.60 14.46
C GLN A 38 -2.53 5.67 15.68
N PRO A 39 -3.05 5.44 16.90
CA PRO A 39 -2.25 5.52 18.10
C PRO A 39 -1.16 4.44 18.09
N ARG A 40 0.11 4.88 18.23
CA ARG A 40 1.30 4.01 18.35
C ARG A 40 1.12 2.90 19.39
N THR A 41 0.34 3.14 20.44
CA THR A 41 -0.01 2.17 21.50
C THR A 41 -0.68 0.91 20.97
N SER A 42 -1.36 1.00 19.82
CA SER A 42 -2.00 -0.15 19.15
C SER A 42 -1.05 -0.95 18.28
N LEU A 43 0.10 -0.38 17.89
CA LEU A 43 1.10 -1.04 17.07
C LEU A 43 2.26 -1.49 17.94
N ARG A 44 2.44 -2.82 17.96
CA ARG A 44 3.58 -3.45 18.62
C ARG A 44 4.88 -2.88 18.04
N THR A 45 5.95 -2.87 18.83
CA THR A 45 7.31 -2.46 18.45
C THR A 45 7.72 -2.94 17.05
N VAL A 46 8.69 -2.28 16.40
CA VAL A 46 9.23 -2.67 15.07
C VAL A 46 9.47 -4.18 14.97
N ALA A 47 10.05 -4.79 16.01
CA ALA A 47 10.31 -6.23 16.06
C ALA A 47 9.04 -7.11 16.13
N GLY A 48 7.96 -6.60 16.72
CA GLY A 48 6.64 -7.24 16.69
C GLY A 48 6.05 -7.24 15.29
N LEU A 49 6.06 -6.09 14.63
CA LEU A 49 5.52 -5.93 13.28
C LEU A 49 6.34 -6.70 12.24
N GLN A 50 7.68 -6.72 12.38
CA GLN A 50 8.57 -7.54 11.57
C GLN A 50 8.22 -9.03 11.65
N ARG A 51 7.94 -9.56 12.85
CA ARG A 51 7.49 -10.95 13.02
C ARG A 51 6.12 -11.19 12.40
N SER A 52 5.19 -10.23 12.49
CA SER A 52 3.89 -10.33 11.82
C SER A 52 4.03 -10.41 10.30
N VAL A 53 4.84 -9.54 9.69
CA VAL A 53 5.14 -9.57 8.26
C VAL A 53 5.79 -10.90 7.87
N ALA A 54 6.77 -11.37 8.64
CA ALA A 54 7.40 -12.68 8.39
C ALA A 54 6.40 -13.85 8.49
N ARG A 55 5.40 -13.75 9.37
CA ARG A 55 4.31 -14.75 9.46
C ARG A 55 3.37 -14.67 8.25
N TRP A 56 3.02 -13.48 7.77
CA TRP A 56 2.20 -13.33 6.56
C TRP A 56 2.91 -13.83 5.30
N GLU A 57 4.24 -13.81 5.27
CA GLU A 57 5.07 -14.39 4.20
C GLU A 57 5.40 -15.88 4.39
N SER A 58 4.86 -16.53 5.44
CA SER A 58 5.13 -17.94 5.73
C SER A 58 4.19 -18.88 4.98
N ALA A 59 4.51 -20.18 4.95
CA ALA A 59 3.72 -21.20 4.26
C ALA A 59 2.29 -21.37 4.83
N HIS A 60 2.06 -20.98 6.08
CA HIS A 60 0.74 -20.97 6.73
C HIS A 60 0.46 -19.55 7.24
N PRO A 61 0.14 -18.61 6.35
CA PRO A 61 0.00 -17.23 6.74
C PRO A 61 -1.26 -17.06 7.61
N PRO A 62 -1.14 -16.49 8.83
CA PRO A 62 -2.30 -16.01 9.54
C PRO A 62 -2.91 -14.86 8.74
N ARG A 63 -4.23 -14.75 8.76
CA ARG A 63 -4.93 -13.64 8.12
C ARG A 63 -4.45 -12.32 8.76
N PRO A 64 -3.96 -11.34 7.99
CA PRO A 64 -3.66 -10.02 8.55
C PRO A 64 -4.95 -9.40 9.07
N ASP A 65 -4.94 -8.80 10.26
CA ASP A 65 -6.11 -8.07 10.76
C ASP A 65 -6.42 -6.86 9.87
N GLU A 66 -7.66 -6.40 9.90
CA GLU A 66 -8.15 -5.24 9.11
C GLU A 66 -7.23 -4.01 9.22
N ARG A 67 -6.73 -3.71 10.43
CA ARG A 67 -5.77 -2.61 10.65
C ARG A 67 -4.47 -2.80 9.88
N HIS A 68 -3.93 -4.01 9.91
CA HIS A 68 -2.69 -4.33 9.19
C HIS A 68 -2.90 -4.31 7.68
N GLN A 69 -4.06 -4.76 7.21
CA GLN A 69 -4.44 -4.65 5.79
C GLN A 69 -4.47 -3.19 5.34
N LEU A 70 -5.08 -2.31 6.13
CA LEU A 70 -5.13 -0.88 5.82
C LEU A 70 -3.72 -0.27 5.77
N LEU A 71 -2.82 -0.60 6.70
CA LEU A 71 -1.45 -0.11 6.67
C LEU A 71 -0.66 -0.62 5.45
N LEU A 72 -0.80 -1.91 5.11
CA LEU A 72 -0.20 -2.49 3.90
C LEU A 72 -0.75 -1.81 2.64
N ALA A 73 -2.06 -1.55 2.63
CA ALA A 73 -2.74 -0.90 1.53
C ALA A 73 -2.19 0.51 1.31
N HIS A 74 -2.01 1.31 2.37
CA HIS A 74 -1.38 2.63 2.29
C HIS A 74 0.08 2.55 1.81
N LEU A 75 0.84 1.54 2.25
CA LEU A 75 2.24 1.37 1.86
C LEU A 75 2.39 1.08 0.36
N TYR A 76 1.60 0.15 -0.17
CA TYR A 76 1.70 -0.28 -1.57
C TYR A 76 0.85 0.58 -2.52
N ALA A 77 -0.13 1.33 -2.01
CA ALA A 77 -0.80 2.37 -2.77
C ALA A 77 0.13 3.51 -3.15
N ARG A 78 1.19 3.76 -2.37
CA ARG A 78 2.16 4.81 -2.67
C ARG A 78 3.34 4.29 -3.48
N THR A 79 3.66 4.99 -4.56
CA THR A 79 4.90 4.81 -5.30
C THR A 79 6.08 5.32 -4.47
N PRO A 80 7.33 4.92 -4.78
CA PRO A 80 8.52 5.49 -4.15
C PRO A 80 8.63 7.01 -4.36
N THR A 81 7.95 7.55 -5.38
CA THR A 81 7.85 8.98 -5.67
C THR A 81 6.78 9.70 -4.84
N GLY A 82 6.08 8.99 -3.94
CA GLY A 82 5.04 9.54 -3.06
C GLY A 82 3.67 9.72 -3.72
N GLN A 83 3.51 9.32 -4.99
CA GLN A 83 2.23 9.38 -5.68
C GLN A 83 1.38 8.14 -5.39
N ILE A 84 0.06 8.30 -5.44
CA ILE A 84 -0.85 7.18 -5.22
C ILE A 84 -1.17 6.50 -6.55
N ALA A 85 -0.85 5.20 -6.65
CA ALA A 85 -1.07 4.35 -7.82
C ALA A 85 -2.04 3.21 -7.47
N LEU A 86 -3.33 3.43 -7.72
CA LEU A 86 -4.41 2.45 -7.48
C LEU A 86 -4.93 1.79 -8.78
N GLY A 87 -4.23 2.01 -9.90
CA GLY A 87 -4.59 1.46 -11.21
C GLY A 87 -4.15 0.01 -11.42
N PRO A 88 -4.65 -0.65 -12.48
CA PRO A 88 -4.18 -2.00 -12.86
C PRO A 88 -2.67 -2.00 -13.13
N GLY A 89 -2.00 -3.06 -12.66
CA GLY A 89 -0.52 -3.18 -12.74
C GLY A 89 0.24 -2.41 -11.67
N SER A 90 -0.44 -1.77 -10.72
CA SER A 90 0.21 -1.19 -9.54
C SER A 90 0.46 -2.24 -8.45
N ASP A 91 1.42 -1.97 -7.58
CA ASP A 91 1.71 -2.82 -6.42
C ASP A 91 0.47 -2.97 -5.49
N PHE A 92 -0.44 -1.99 -5.49
CA PHE A 92 -1.72 -2.09 -4.79
C PHE A 92 -2.65 -3.13 -5.41
N ALA A 93 -2.74 -3.19 -6.75
CA ALA A 93 -3.57 -4.20 -7.42
C ALA A 93 -3.07 -5.62 -7.10
N GLU A 94 -1.75 -5.82 -7.12
CA GLU A 94 -1.11 -7.08 -6.72
C GLU A 94 -1.31 -7.39 -5.23
N LEU A 95 -1.33 -6.37 -4.35
CA LEU A 95 -1.65 -6.56 -2.93
C LEU A 95 -3.10 -7.03 -2.73
N ILE A 96 -4.06 -6.43 -3.41
CA ILE A 96 -5.48 -6.79 -3.30
C ILE A 96 -5.71 -8.22 -3.79
N ASP A 97 -5.04 -8.62 -4.87
CA ASP A 97 -5.07 -9.99 -5.37
C ASP A 97 -4.46 -10.98 -4.35
N ALA A 98 -3.31 -10.61 -3.74
CA ALA A 98 -2.70 -11.40 -2.67
C ALA A 98 -3.62 -11.57 -1.45
N LEU A 99 -4.32 -10.50 -1.04
CA LEU A 99 -5.29 -10.56 0.05
C LEU A 99 -6.51 -11.42 -0.30
N ALA A 100 -7.00 -11.35 -1.54
CA ALA A 100 -8.06 -12.24 -2.03
C ALA A 100 -7.64 -13.72 -1.89
N HIS A 101 -6.41 -14.05 -2.30
CA HIS A 101 -5.86 -15.41 -2.14
C HIS A 101 -5.68 -15.85 -0.69
N LEU A 102 -5.43 -14.92 0.23
CA LEU A 102 -5.37 -15.18 1.68
C LEU A 102 -6.76 -15.45 2.30
N GLY A 103 -7.84 -15.26 1.54
CA GLY A 103 -9.22 -15.51 1.96
C GLY A 103 -9.96 -14.24 2.39
N GLU A 104 -9.53 -13.07 1.94
CA GLU A 104 -10.33 -11.85 2.11
C GLU A 104 -11.60 -11.88 1.27
N SER A 105 -12.65 -11.29 1.82
CA SER A 105 -13.91 -11.14 1.08
C SER A 105 -13.78 -10.02 0.06
N ALA A 106 -14.36 -10.20 -1.13
CA ALA A 106 -14.41 -9.16 -2.17
C ALA A 106 -15.02 -7.85 -1.65
N ARG A 107 -15.97 -7.92 -0.71
CA ARG A 107 -16.55 -6.75 -0.03
C ARG A 107 -15.51 -5.98 0.78
N GLN A 108 -14.73 -6.67 1.62
CA GLN A 108 -13.65 -6.05 2.39
C GLN A 108 -12.58 -5.42 1.50
N LEU A 109 -12.21 -6.09 0.39
CA LEU A 109 -11.26 -5.54 -0.58
C LEU A 109 -11.80 -4.27 -1.26
N ALA A 110 -13.09 -4.24 -1.58
CA ALA A 110 -13.74 -3.06 -2.15
C ALA A 110 -13.79 -1.88 -1.16
N GLU A 111 -14.07 -2.15 0.12
CA GLU A 111 -14.01 -1.15 1.20
C GLU A 111 -12.58 -0.62 1.38
N LEU A 112 -11.57 -1.50 1.37
CA LEU A 112 -10.16 -1.10 1.47
C LEU A 112 -9.78 -0.13 0.33
N ARG A 113 -10.24 -0.44 -0.88
CA ARG A 113 -10.05 0.42 -2.05
C ARG A 113 -10.80 1.74 -1.92
N SER A 114 -12.04 1.74 -1.42
CA SER A 114 -12.85 2.95 -1.25
C SER A 114 -12.19 3.93 -0.28
N VAL A 115 -11.68 3.43 0.86
CA VAL A 115 -10.95 4.20 1.86
C VAL A 115 -9.70 4.85 1.24
N LEU A 116 -8.92 4.08 0.48
CA LEU A 116 -7.71 4.60 -0.16
C LEU A 116 -7.99 5.59 -1.30
N VAL A 117 -9.03 5.36 -2.11
CA VAL A 117 -9.44 6.34 -3.13
C VAL A 117 -9.83 7.65 -2.46
N ARG A 118 -10.55 7.59 -1.34
CA ARG A 118 -10.93 8.79 -0.58
C ARG A 118 -9.71 9.50 0.02
N ALA A 119 -8.78 8.75 0.62
CA ALA A 119 -7.52 9.30 1.12
C ALA A 119 -6.68 9.91 -0.01
N ALA A 120 -6.67 9.29 -1.19
CA ALA A 120 -5.99 9.80 -2.37
C ALA A 120 -6.63 11.07 -2.92
N THR A 121 -7.95 11.20 -2.88
CA THR A 121 -8.63 12.44 -3.26
C THR A 121 -8.44 13.56 -2.25
N ASP A 122 -8.33 13.23 -0.96
CA ASP A 122 -8.07 14.21 0.11
C ASP A 122 -6.65 14.78 0.02
N GLN A 123 -5.66 13.91 -0.19
CA GLN A 123 -4.25 14.30 -0.44
C GLN A 123 -4.04 14.86 -1.86
N GLY A 124 -4.85 14.42 -2.82
CA GLY A 124 -4.87 14.91 -4.20
C GLY A 124 -5.57 16.25 -4.39
N GLY A 125 -6.31 16.72 -3.38
CA GLY A 125 -6.89 18.06 -3.34
C GLY A 125 -5.83 19.18 -3.30
N GLY A 126 -4.59 18.85 -2.92
CA GLY A 126 -3.43 19.76 -3.01
C GLY A 126 -2.64 19.64 -4.32
N MET A 127 -2.97 18.70 -5.20
CA MET A 127 -2.20 18.43 -6.42
C MET A 127 -3.10 18.08 -7.61
N LEU A 128 -4.19 18.83 -7.78
CA LEU A 128 -4.63 19.17 -9.13
C LEU A 128 -3.52 20.01 -9.76
N THR A 129 -2.53 19.32 -10.33
CA THR A 129 -1.60 19.92 -11.26
C THR A 129 -2.46 20.61 -12.29
N ARG A 130 -2.44 21.95 -12.17
CA ARG A 130 -2.96 22.92 -13.10
C ARG A 130 -2.87 22.35 -14.50
N CYS A 131 -4.01 22.28 -15.18
CA CYS A 131 -4.10 22.05 -16.61
C CYS A 131 -2.86 22.66 -17.28
N ARG A 132 -1.97 21.81 -17.79
CA ARG A 132 -0.84 22.23 -18.60
C ARG A 132 -1.42 22.74 -19.92
N ARG A 133 -1.93 23.97 -19.85
CA ARG A 133 -2.29 24.82 -20.98
C ARG A 133 -1.00 25.03 -21.74
N GLN A 134 -0.77 24.22 -22.77
CA GLN A 134 0.24 24.53 -23.77
C GLN A 134 -0.17 25.87 -24.38
N ARG A 135 0.58 26.91 -24.02
CA ARG A 135 0.50 28.24 -24.60
C ARG A 135 1.92 28.62 -24.98
N SER A 136 2.34 28.26 -26.20
CA SER A 136 3.25 29.10 -26.99
C SER A 136 2.53 30.44 -27.30
N PRO A 137 3.17 31.56 -27.75
CA PRO A 137 4.58 31.91 -28.06
C PRO A 137 4.95 33.28 -27.35
N PRO A 138 5.90 34.20 -27.76
CA PRO A 138 6.83 34.29 -28.91
C PRO A 138 8.31 34.65 -28.61
N SER A 139 9.12 34.70 -29.68
CA SER A 139 10.58 34.93 -29.82
C SER A 139 11.15 36.20 -29.13
N PRO A 140 12.50 36.36 -29.11
CA PRO A 140 13.08 37.23 -30.14
C PRO A 140 14.45 36.80 -30.73
N ARG A 141 14.56 37.13 -32.02
CA ARG A 141 15.73 37.43 -32.88
C ARG A 141 17.13 37.40 -32.26
N ARG A 142 18.05 36.76 -32.99
CA ARG A 142 19.25 37.41 -33.54
C ARG A 142 19.44 36.96 -34.98
#